data_AF-A0A920EDU0-F1
#
_entry.id   AF-A0A920EDU0-F1
#
_cell.length_a   1.000
_cell.length_b   1.000
_cell.length_c   1.000
_cell.angle_alpha   90.00
_cell.angle_beta   90.00
_cell.angle_gamma   90.00
#
_symmetry.space_group_name_H-M   'P 1'
#
loop_
_entity.id
_entity.type
_entity.pdbx_description
1 polymer ?
#
loop_
_entity_poly.entity_id
_entity_poly.type
_entity_poly.pdbx_seq_one_letter_code
_entity_poly.pdbx_strand_id
1 'polypeptide(L)'
;MADWVHYHDVSFQTLFCINGSAKLVYEDQGEPFMFKEGDCILQPPGIRHQVLESFDDLEVIEVTTPADHATFSDFNMELPNSTVDVHEILMVNNLLTIRPTHESR
;
A
#
# COMPACT_ATOMS: atom_id res chain seq x y z
N MET A 1 3.98 3.42 -15.30
CA MET A 1 4.02 4.89 -15.30
C MET A 1 3.86 5.34 -13.87
N ALA A 2 4.63 6.31 -13.40
CA ALA A 2 4.49 6.85 -12.05
C ALA A 2 3.16 7.62 -11.91
N ASP A 3 2.58 7.52 -10.72
CA ASP A 3 1.41 8.28 -10.30
C ASP A 3 1.81 9.66 -9.71
N TRP A 4 0.87 10.38 -9.10
CA TRP A 4 1.06 11.59 -8.30
C TRP A 4 0.85 11.30 -6.79
N VAL A 5 1.30 12.22 -5.93
CA VAL A 5 1.08 12.11 -4.49
C VAL A 5 -0.40 12.35 -4.17
N HIS A 6 -1.04 11.38 -3.52
CA HIS A 6 -2.46 11.44 -3.19
C HIS A 6 -2.78 10.73 -1.87
N TYR A 7 -4.02 10.91 -1.42
CA TYR A 7 -4.60 10.19 -0.28
C TYR A 7 -6.11 9.98 -0.48
N HIS A 8 -6.67 9.04 0.28
CA HIS A 8 -8.10 8.70 0.23
C HIS A 8 -8.81 9.16 1.51
N ASP A 9 -10.03 9.67 1.37
CA ASP A 9 -10.92 9.99 2.49
C ASP A 9 -11.67 8.74 2.95
N VAL A 10 -10.90 7.85 3.58
CA VAL A 10 -11.35 6.56 4.09
C VAL A 10 -11.06 6.45 5.58
N SER A 11 -11.86 5.67 6.27
CA SER A 11 -11.65 5.29 7.68
C SER A 11 -10.77 4.06 7.85
N PHE A 12 -10.56 3.29 6.77
CA PHE A 12 -9.69 2.12 6.71
C PHE A 12 -9.37 1.80 5.25
N GLN A 13 -8.12 1.39 5.00
CA GLN A 13 -7.66 0.91 3.71
C GLN A 13 -6.54 -0.11 3.91
N THR A 14 -6.60 -1.22 3.19
CA THR A 14 -5.51 -2.19 3.13
C THR A 14 -5.36 -2.75 1.72
N LEU A 15 -4.13 -3.02 1.34
CA LEU A 15 -3.76 -3.58 0.05
C LEU A 15 -3.09 -4.94 0.25
N PHE A 16 -3.48 -5.92 -0.57
CA PHE A 16 -2.82 -7.22 -0.66
C PHE A 16 -2.34 -7.44 -2.09
N CYS A 17 -1.05 -7.66 -2.27
CA CYS A 17 -0.51 -7.97 -3.59
C CYS A 17 -0.70 -9.46 -3.88
N ILE A 18 -1.45 -9.78 -4.94
CA ILE A 18 -1.73 -11.16 -5.33
C ILE A 18 -0.94 -11.62 -6.56
N ASN A 19 -0.36 -10.69 -7.33
CA ASN A 19 0.58 -10.96 -8.41
C ASN A 19 1.45 -9.72 -8.70
N GLY A 20 2.67 -9.93 -9.20
CA GLY A 20 3.55 -8.86 -9.65
C GLY A 20 4.17 -8.03 -8.51
N SER A 21 4.53 -6.77 -8.81
CA SER A 21 5.07 -5.86 -7.79
C SER A 21 4.92 -4.38 -8.13
N ALA A 22 5.07 -3.52 -7.11
CA ALA A 22 5.13 -2.07 -7.25
C ALA A 22 6.24 -1.48 -6.38
N LYS A 23 6.83 -0.38 -6.85
CA LYS A 23 7.66 0.49 -6.03
C LYS A 23 6.79 1.61 -5.47
N LEU A 24 6.66 1.67 -4.16
CA LEU A 24 5.80 2.62 -3.45
C LEU A 24 6.63 3.55 -2.57
N VAL A 25 6.09 4.72 -2.27
CA VAL A 25 6.62 5.64 -1.26
C VAL A 25 5.46 6.25 -0.47
N TYR A 26 5.66 6.39 0.84
CA TYR A 26 4.66 6.88 1.79
C TYR A 26 5.26 8.01 2.62
N GLU A 27 4.41 8.96 3.01
CA GLU A 27 4.73 10.01 3.96
C GLU A 27 5.28 9.44 5.27
N ASP A 28 6.39 9.98 5.73
CA ASP A 28 7.05 9.64 6.99
C ASP A 28 7.54 8.18 7.10
N GLN A 29 7.56 7.41 6.00
CA GLN A 29 8.01 6.01 6.00
C GLN A 29 9.44 5.81 5.48
N GLY A 30 10.14 6.92 5.18
CA GLY A 30 11.49 6.90 4.63
C GLY A 30 11.54 6.60 3.14
N GLU A 31 12.60 5.89 2.72
CA GLU A 31 12.87 5.64 1.29
C GLU A 31 11.80 4.74 0.63
N PRO A 32 11.58 4.90 -0.69
CA PRO A 32 10.67 4.02 -1.42
C PRO A 32 11.01 2.54 -1.26
N PHE A 33 9.98 1.70 -1.16
CA PHE A 33 10.09 0.27 -0.93
C PHE A 33 9.37 -0.54 -2.01
N MET A 34 9.62 -1.84 -2.04
CA MET A 34 8.95 -2.76 -2.96
C MET A 34 7.79 -3.46 -2.27
N PHE A 35 6.60 -3.33 -2.84
CA PHE A 35 5.39 -4.11 -2.53
C PHE A 35 5.28 -5.26 -3.53
N LYS A 36 5.32 -6.50 -3.07
CA LYS A 36 5.44 -7.72 -3.90
C LYS A 36 4.36 -8.73 -3.55
N GLU A 37 4.15 -9.70 -4.42
CA GLU A 37 3.24 -10.82 -4.19
C GLU A 37 3.34 -11.39 -2.75
N GLY A 38 2.20 -11.47 -2.07
CA GLY A 38 2.09 -11.93 -0.68
C GLY A 38 2.25 -10.83 0.38
N ASP A 39 2.69 -9.63 0.00
CA ASP A 39 2.76 -8.50 0.93
C ASP A 39 1.36 -7.94 1.22
N CYS A 40 1.23 -7.42 2.45
CA CYS A 40 0.05 -6.71 2.93
C CYS A 40 0.47 -5.35 3.49
N ILE A 41 -0.24 -4.30 3.09
CA ILE A 41 -0.06 -2.93 3.57
C ILE A 41 -1.35 -2.48 4.24
N LEU A 42 -1.25 -1.96 5.45
CA LEU A 42 -2.33 -1.16 6.06
C LEU A 42 -2.03 0.30 5.73
N GLN A 43 -2.93 1.00 5.04
CA GLN A 43 -2.78 2.43 4.79
C GLN A 43 -3.62 3.20 5.83
N PRO A 44 -3.00 3.94 6.77
CA PRO A 44 -3.75 4.79 7.67
C PRO A 44 -4.61 5.82 6.92
N PRO A 45 -5.80 6.17 7.45
CA PRO A 45 -6.62 7.24 6.90
C PRO A 45 -5.83 8.51 6.57
N GLY A 46 -5.92 8.95 5.31
CA GLY A 46 -5.30 10.21 4.87
C GLY A 46 -3.79 10.18 4.64
N ILE A 47 -3.13 9.02 4.70
CA ILE A 47 -1.69 8.93 4.45
C ILE A 47 -1.35 9.31 3.00
N ARG A 48 -0.40 10.25 2.80
CA ARG A 48 0.08 10.58 1.46
C ARG A 48 0.97 9.45 0.95
N HIS A 49 0.70 9.02 -0.27
CA HIS A 49 1.48 7.97 -0.91
C HIS A 49 1.52 8.15 -2.42
N GLN A 50 2.42 7.40 -3.06
CA GLN A 50 2.60 7.42 -4.50
C GLN A 50 3.10 6.05 -5.00
N VAL A 51 2.52 5.58 -6.10
CA VAL A 51 3.07 4.46 -6.89
C VAL A 51 4.10 5.03 -7.85
N LEU A 52 5.38 4.73 -7.63
CA LEU A 52 6.46 5.20 -8.50
C LEU A 52 6.56 4.35 -9.77
N GLU A 53 6.36 3.05 -9.64
CA GLU A 53 6.43 2.12 -10.75
C GLU A 53 5.69 0.81 -10.43
N SER A 54 5.14 0.17 -11.45
CA SER A 54 4.48 -1.14 -11.39
C SER A 54 5.18 -2.11 -12.33
N PHE A 55 5.36 -3.35 -11.90
CA PHE A 55 6.09 -4.40 -12.61
C PHE A 55 5.27 -5.69 -12.66
N ASP A 56 5.61 -6.55 -13.62
CA ASP A 56 5.19 -7.95 -13.67
C ASP A 56 3.66 -8.18 -13.55
N ASP A 57 2.87 -7.35 -14.24
CA ASP A 57 1.41 -7.41 -14.24
C ASP A 57 0.80 -7.38 -12.83
N LEU A 58 1.12 -6.31 -12.09
CA LEU A 58 0.64 -6.07 -10.73
C LEU A 58 -0.88 -6.26 -10.59
N GLU A 59 -1.27 -7.16 -9.68
CA GLU A 59 -2.65 -7.36 -9.25
C GLU A 59 -2.75 -7.17 -7.73
N VAL A 60 -3.71 -6.35 -7.30
CA VAL A 60 -3.90 -5.97 -5.91
C VAL A 60 -5.36 -6.14 -5.50
N ILE A 61 -5.59 -6.72 -4.33
CA ILE A 61 -6.88 -6.64 -3.64
C ILE A 61 -6.82 -5.43 -2.71
N GLU A 62 -7.70 -4.48 -2.94
CA GLU A 62 -7.90 -3.32 -2.08
C GLU A 62 -9.19 -3.47 -1.27
N VAL A 63 -9.10 -3.28 0.04
CA VAL A 63 -10.25 -3.29 0.95
C VAL A 63 -10.32 -1.96 1.67
N THR A 64 -11.41 -1.22 1.48
CA THR A 64 -11.61 0.14 2.01
C THR A 64 -12.97 0.29 2.69
N THR A 65 -13.08 1.28 3.59
CA THR A 65 -14.39 1.78 4.04
C THR A 65 -14.35 3.29 4.29
N PRO A 66 -15.34 4.07 3.79
CA PRO A 66 -16.48 3.62 3.00
C PRO A 66 -16.08 3.16 1.58
N ALA A 67 -16.95 2.36 0.94
CA ALA A 67 -16.70 1.87 -0.41
C ALA A 67 -16.67 2.99 -1.45
N ASP A 68 -17.55 3.99 -1.29
CA ASP A 68 -17.52 5.24 -2.06
C ASP A 68 -16.82 6.30 -1.23
N HIS A 69 -15.69 6.79 -1.72
CA HIS A 69 -14.84 7.76 -1.04
C HIS A 69 -14.12 8.65 -2.05
N ALA A 70 -13.72 9.84 -1.61
CA ALA A 70 -12.96 10.76 -2.44
C ALA A 70 -11.46 10.43 -2.40
N THR A 71 -10.79 10.65 -3.53
CA THR A 71 -9.32 10.67 -3.63
C THR A 71 -8.88 12.10 -3.88
N PHE A 72 -7.90 12.56 -3.11
CA PHE A 72 -7.38 13.93 -3.20
C PHE A 72 -5.92 13.92 -3.61
N SER A 73 -5.57 14.75 -4.59
CA SER A 73 -4.18 15.05 -4.95
C SER A 73 -3.56 16.02 -3.96
N ASP A 74 -2.29 15.81 -3.60
CA ASP A 74 -1.50 16.75 -2.83
C ASP A 74 -0.29 17.24 -3.64
N PHE A 75 -0.47 18.34 -4.36
CA PHE A 75 0.55 18.87 -5.29
C PHE A 75 1.70 19.60 -4.60
N ASN A 76 1.61 19.84 -3.29
CA ASN A 76 2.65 20.53 -2.53
C ASN A 76 3.55 19.56 -1.75
N MET A 77 3.15 18.29 -1.66
CA MET A 77 3.91 17.24 -0.99
C MET A 77 4.92 16.63 -1.96
N GLU A 78 6.17 16.52 -1.52
CA GLU A 78 7.20 15.72 -2.19
C GLU A 78 7.50 14.48 -1.34
N LEU A 79 7.56 13.31 -1.99
CA LEU A 79 7.90 12.04 -1.36
C LEU A 79 9.16 11.42 -2.01
N PRO A 80 10.06 10.79 -1.24
CA PRO A 80 10.04 10.71 0.22
C PRO A 80 10.28 12.08 0.88
N ASN A 81 9.67 12.31 2.05
CA ASN A 81 9.88 13.53 2.81
C ASN A 81 11.01 13.35 3.84
N SER A 82 11.44 14.44 4.49
CA SER A 82 12.59 14.43 5.41
C SER A 82 12.30 13.85 6.79
N THR A 83 11.02 13.60 7.10
CA THR A 83 10.57 13.03 8.37
C THR A 83 10.49 11.52 8.24
N VAL A 84 10.81 10.80 9.32
CA VAL A 84 10.60 9.35 9.41
C VAL A 84 9.98 9.03 10.76
N ASP A 85 8.78 8.47 10.76
CA ASP A 85 8.13 7.94 11.94
C ASP A 85 8.47 6.45 12.11
N VAL A 86 9.14 6.12 13.22
CA VAL A 86 9.57 4.75 13.53
C VAL A 86 8.46 3.90 14.18
N HIS A 87 7.29 4.49 14.43
CA HIS A 87 6.18 3.83 15.13
C HIS A 87 4.99 3.46 14.22
N GLU A 88 4.91 4.02 13.01
CA GLU A 88 3.93 3.64 12.00
C GLU A 88 4.51 2.62 11.02
N ILE A 89 4.62 1.35 11.40
CA ILE A 89 5.08 0.33 10.43
C ILE A 89 3.93 0.00 9.47
N LEU A 90 4.04 0.40 8.19
CA LEU A 90 3.01 0.20 7.17
C LEU A 90 3.09 -1.10 6.36
N MET A 91 4.09 -1.96 6.57
CA MET A 91 4.21 -3.22 5.84
C MET A 91 4.18 -4.41 6.79
N VAL A 92 3.20 -5.29 6.60
CA VAL A 92 3.16 -6.58 7.28
C VAL A 92 3.67 -7.64 6.32
N ASN A 93 4.93 -8.03 6.51
CA ASN A 93 5.51 -9.17 5.81
C ASN A 93 5.06 -10.45 6.51
N ASN A 94 4.09 -11.13 5.88
CA ASN A 94 3.81 -12.55 6.00
C ASN A 94 3.88 -13.18 7.42
N LEU A 95 2.86 -12.92 8.25
CA LEU A 95 2.45 -13.85 9.32
C LEU A 95 1.01 -14.33 9.12
N LEU A 96 0.61 -14.64 7.88
CA LEU A 96 -0.60 -15.41 7.62
C LEU A 96 -0.25 -16.61 6.73
N THR A 97 0.23 -17.69 7.34
CA THR A 97 0.26 -19.00 6.68
C THR A 97 -1.17 -19.48 6.50
N ILE A 98 -1.82 -19.18 5.36
CA ILE A 98 -3.02 -19.90 4.94
C ILE A 98 -2.56 -21.31 4.54
N ARG A 99 -2.63 -22.26 5.48
CA ARG A 99 -2.51 -23.68 5.12
C ARG A 99 -3.71 -24.03 4.25
N PRO A 100 -3.53 -24.63 3.06
CA PRO A 100 -4.66 -25.10 2.27
C PRO A 100 -5.44 -26.12 3.13
N THR A 101 -6.71 -25.81 3.39
CA THR A 101 -7.65 -26.84 3.83
C THR A 101 -8.08 -27.57 2.57
N HIS A 102 -7.52 -28.76 2.37
CA HIS A 102 -8.15 -29.95 1.81
C HIS A 102 -7.05 -30.90 1.31
N GLU A 103 -6.57 -31.77 2.22
CA GLU A 103 -6.22 -33.12 1.78
C GLU A 103 -7.51 -33.81 1.36
N SER A 104 -7.52 -34.31 0.13
CA SER A 104 -8.54 -35.23 -0.34
C SER A 104 -8.49 -36.51 0.49
N ARG A 105 -9.67 -36.96 0.93
CA ARG A 105 -9.97 -38.37 1.11
C ARG A 105 -11.29 -38.67 0.42
#